data_AF-A0A847H4X9-F1
#
_entry.id   AF-A0A847H4X9-F1
#
_cell.length_a   1.000
_cell.length_b   1.000
_cell.length_c   1.000
_cell.angle_alpha   90.00
_cell.angle_beta   90.00
_cell.angle_gamma   90.00
#
_symmetry.space_group_name_H-M   'P 1'
#
loop_
_entity.id
_entity.type
_entity.pdbx_description
1 polymer ?
#
loop_
_entity_poly.entity_id
_entity_poly.type
_entity_poly.pdbx_seq_one_letter_code
_entity_poly.pdbx_strand_id
1 'polypeptide(L)'
;MLKFDWKNADAAKVGSQHGLEVSKEFSIYKDRIAGIVSDLYATKDTPGKWLKWMNLGYNDALVTEINEYAASVNGKFENLLVLGIGGSALGGICVTEALLKPYWNLLSAEQRNGFPRIFFVDNI
;
A
#
# COMPACT_ATOMS: atom_id res chain seq x y z
N MET A 1 6.01 12.94 -5.75
CA MET A 1 6.05 13.39 -4.34
C MET A 1 4.63 13.40 -3.81
N LEU A 2 4.33 12.66 -2.74
CA LEU A 2 3.00 12.67 -2.13
C LEU A 2 2.82 13.99 -1.39
N LYS A 3 1.65 14.63 -1.54
CA LYS A 3 1.28 15.86 -0.83
C LYS A 3 0.11 15.57 0.09
N PHE A 4 0.29 15.84 1.37
CA PHE A 4 -0.80 15.80 2.34
C PHE A 4 -1.42 17.20 2.48
N ASP A 5 -2.70 17.35 2.13
CA ASP A 5 -3.43 18.61 2.23
C ASP A 5 -4.62 18.44 3.18
N TRP A 6 -4.49 18.99 4.38
CA TRP A 6 -5.49 18.93 5.44
C TRP A 6 -6.41 20.15 5.49
N LYS A 7 -6.21 21.15 4.61
CA LYS A 7 -6.87 22.46 4.71
C LYS A 7 -8.39 22.40 4.64
N ASN A 8 -8.94 21.40 3.93
CA ASN A 8 -10.39 21.22 3.80
C ASN A 8 -11.05 20.62 5.05
N ALA A 9 -10.26 20.18 6.04
CA ALA A 9 -10.77 19.80 7.36
C ALA A 9 -10.70 20.95 8.38
N ASP A 10 -10.02 22.06 8.05
CA ASP A 10 -9.78 23.16 8.98
C ASP A 10 -11.00 24.06 9.16
N ALA A 11 -11.14 24.65 10.35
CA ALA A 11 -12.19 25.59 10.71
C ALA A 11 -12.25 26.81 9.78
N ALA A 12 -11.12 27.24 9.20
CA ALA A 12 -11.08 28.31 8.22
C ALA A 12 -11.81 27.96 6.90
N LYS A 13 -12.06 26.67 6.61
CA LYS A 13 -12.81 26.20 5.43
C LYS A 13 -14.19 25.67 5.76
N VAL A 14 -14.33 24.93 6.86
CA VAL A 14 -15.58 24.25 7.24
C VAL A 14 -16.46 25.12 8.15
N GLY A 15 -15.88 26.11 8.82
CA GLY A 15 -16.51 26.92 9.85
C GLY A 15 -16.22 26.41 11.26
N SER A 16 -16.17 27.32 12.24
CA SER A 16 -15.74 27.03 13.61
C SER A 16 -16.60 26.02 14.38
N GLN A 17 -17.84 25.80 13.96
CA GLN A 17 -18.75 24.85 14.60
C GLN A 17 -18.43 23.38 14.25
N HIS A 18 -17.90 23.12 13.05
CA HIS A 18 -17.76 21.75 12.51
C HIS A 18 -16.35 21.45 11.96
N GLY A 19 -15.51 22.46 11.77
CA GLY A 19 -14.13 22.31 11.33
C GLY A 19 -13.16 22.14 12.49
N LEU A 20 -11.97 21.61 12.17
CA LEU A 20 -10.90 21.42 13.13
C LEU A 20 -10.05 22.69 13.24
N GLU A 21 -9.72 23.11 14.47
CA GLU A 21 -8.68 24.12 14.70
C GLU A 21 -7.30 23.46 14.59
N VAL A 22 -6.90 23.04 13.38
CA VAL A 22 -5.84 22.05 13.18
C VAL A 22 -4.53 22.45 13.85
N SER A 23 -4.11 23.71 13.74
CA SER A 23 -2.88 24.20 14.37
C SER A 23 -2.92 24.09 15.91
N LYS A 24 -4.10 24.33 16.51
CA LYS A 24 -4.31 24.20 17.95
C LYS A 24 -4.31 22.74 18.37
N GLU A 25 -5.01 21.87 17.64
CA GLU A 25 -5.05 20.43 17.92
C GLU A 25 -3.64 19.80 17.84
N PHE A 26 -2.86 20.10 16.80
CA PHE A 26 -1.48 19.62 16.70
C PHE A 26 -0.59 20.14 17.84
N SER A 27 -0.79 21.37 18.31
CA SER A 27 -0.07 21.90 19.46
C SER A 27 -0.41 21.13 20.74
N ILE A 28 -1.70 20.87 20.99
CA ILE A 28 -2.19 20.12 22.15
C ILE A 28 -1.65 18.69 22.17
N TYR A 29 -1.63 18.01 21.01
CA TYR A 29 -1.24 16.60 20.94
C TYR A 29 0.22 16.35 20.55
N LYS A 30 1.03 17.40 20.36
CA LYS A 30 2.41 17.30 19.86
C LYS A 30 3.23 16.24 20.60
N ASP A 31 3.24 16.30 21.93
CA ASP A 31 4.08 15.42 22.75
C ASP A 31 3.56 13.98 22.74
N ARG A 32 2.24 13.79 22.72
CA ARG A 32 1.62 12.46 22.59
C ARG A 32 1.93 11.83 21.24
N ILE A 33 1.84 12.61 20.16
CA ILE A 33 2.18 12.14 18.79
C ILE A 33 3.66 11.76 18.74
N ALA A 34 4.54 12.60 19.26
CA ALA A 34 5.98 12.33 19.32
C ALA A 34 6.28 11.04 20.10
N GLY A 35 5.62 10.83 21.24
CA GLY A 35 5.71 9.60 22.03
C GLY A 35 5.28 8.37 21.25
N ILE A 36 4.10 8.40 20.60
CA ILE A 36 3.60 7.29 19.78
C ILE A 36 4.58 6.96 18.66
N VAL A 37 5.09 7.97 17.94
CA VAL A 37 6.03 7.77 16.84
C VAL A 37 7.33 7.15 17.37
N SER A 38 7.87 7.68 18.46
CA SER A 38 9.08 7.15 19.11
C SER A 38 8.89 5.69 19.52
N ASP A 39 7.76 5.35 20.15
CA ASP A 39 7.46 3.99 20.59
C ASP A 39 7.31 3.01 19.42
N LEU A 40 6.67 3.42 18.33
CA LEU A 40 6.56 2.61 17.12
C LEU A 40 7.95 2.26 16.57
N TYR A 41 8.85 3.25 16.43
CA TYR A 41 10.20 3.01 15.94
C TYR A 41 11.06 2.19 16.90
N ALA A 42 10.94 2.43 18.20
CA ALA A 42 11.70 1.69 19.22
C ALA A 42 11.26 0.22 19.32
N THR A 43 9.99 -0.07 19.02
CA THR A 43 9.42 -1.43 19.19
C THR A 43 9.16 -2.17 17.89
N LYS A 44 9.47 -1.58 16.72
CA LYS A 44 9.12 -2.16 15.40
C LYS A 44 9.66 -3.58 15.17
N ASP A 45 10.78 -3.92 15.80
CA ASP A 45 11.46 -5.21 15.69
C ASP A 45 11.21 -6.14 16.88
N THR A 46 10.39 -5.73 17.84
CA THR A 46 10.06 -6.53 19.02
C THR A 46 9.09 -7.67 18.66
N PRO A 47 9.40 -8.94 18.99
CA PRO A 47 8.50 -10.06 18.76
C PRO A 47 7.11 -9.83 19.39
N GLY A 48 6.05 -10.19 18.66
CA GLY A 48 4.67 -10.04 19.12
C GLY A 48 4.05 -8.64 18.98
N LYS A 49 4.80 -7.62 18.55
CA LYS A 49 4.27 -6.26 18.29
C LYS A 49 3.62 -6.08 16.91
N TRP A 50 3.85 -7.00 15.97
CA TRP A 50 3.29 -6.95 14.61
C TRP A 50 3.61 -5.67 13.81
N LEU A 51 4.76 -5.05 14.09
CA LEU A 51 5.20 -3.79 13.45
C LEU A 51 6.26 -3.98 12.36
N LYS A 52 6.62 -5.23 12.02
CA LYS A 52 7.65 -5.53 11.00
C LYS A 52 7.33 -4.99 9.61
N TRP A 53 6.06 -4.67 9.33
CA TRP A 53 5.64 -4.04 8.08
C TRP A 53 6.38 -2.72 7.79
N MET A 54 6.81 -2.00 8.84
CA MET A 54 7.57 -0.74 8.71
C MET A 54 8.94 -0.94 8.04
N ASN A 55 9.47 -2.17 8.01
CA ASN A 55 10.75 -2.47 7.40
C ASN A 55 10.63 -3.00 5.95
N LEU A 56 9.42 -3.24 5.44
CA LEU A 56 9.22 -3.92 4.15
C LEU A 56 9.86 -3.18 2.97
N GLY A 57 9.82 -1.84 3.00
CA GLY A 57 10.41 -1.00 1.95
C GLY A 57 11.94 -1.00 1.91
N TYR A 58 12.62 -1.66 2.85
CA TYR A 58 14.08 -1.68 2.96
C TYR A 58 14.67 -3.09 2.79
N ASN A 59 13.86 -4.07 2.38
CA ASN A 59 14.30 -5.46 2.25
C ASN A 59 14.73 -5.77 0.79
N ASP A 60 15.92 -5.29 0.42
CA ASP A 60 16.48 -5.48 -0.94
C ASP A 60 16.69 -6.96 -1.32
N ALA A 61 16.98 -7.80 -0.32
CA ALA A 61 17.13 -9.24 -0.53
C ALA A 61 15.81 -9.87 -0.97
N LEU A 62 14.70 -9.54 -0.31
CA LEU A 62 13.36 -10.01 -0.68
C LEU A 62 12.95 -9.49 -2.07
N VAL A 63 13.27 -8.24 -2.39
CA VAL A 63 12.99 -7.69 -3.73
C VAL A 63 13.76 -8.45 -4.81
N THR A 64 15.04 -8.74 -4.56
CA THR A 64 15.87 -9.54 -5.46
C THR A 64 15.28 -10.93 -5.67
N GLU A 65 14.92 -11.63 -4.59
CA GLU A 65 14.31 -12.97 -4.65
C GLU A 65 13.02 -12.99 -5.49
N ILE A 66 12.12 -12.03 -5.27
CA ILE A 66 10.86 -11.91 -6.02
C ILE A 66 11.13 -11.66 -7.51
N ASN A 67 12.07 -10.77 -7.83
CA ASN A 67 12.41 -10.44 -9.22
C ASN A 67 13.06 -11.62 -9.94
N GLU A 68 13.95 -12.35 -9.28
CA GLU A 68 14.58 -13.56 -9.82
C GLU A 68 13.52 -14.63 -10.11
N TYR A 69 12.59 -14.85 -9.18
CA TYR A 69 11.49 -15.78 -9.41
C TYR A 69 10.62 -15.35 -10.60
N ALA A 70 10.19 -14.09 -10.64
CA ALA A 70 9.37 -13.56 -11.74
C ALA A 70 10.07 -13.70 -13.09
N ALA A 71 11.38 -13.44 -13.16
CA ALA A 71 12.19 -13.65 -14.36
C ALA A 71 12.26 -15.13 -14.75
N SER A 72 12.43 -16.04 -13.78
CA SER A 72 12.50 -17.48 -14.02
C SER A 72 11.22 -18.08 -14.62
N VAL A 73 10.07 -17.42 -14.42
CA VAL A 73 8.76 -17.84 -14.95
C VAL A 73 8.24 -16.97 -16.09
N ASN A 74 9.02 -15.98 -16.53
CA ASN A 74 8.59 -15.06 -17.57
C ASN A 74 8.24 -15.79 -18.88
N GLY A 75 7.10 -15.44 -19.47
CA GLY A 75 6.58 -16.08 -20.69
C GLY A 75 6.07 -17.52 -20.53
N LYS A 76 6.11 -18.10 -19.32
CA LYS A 76 5.62 -19.48 -19.09
C LYS A 76 4.10 -19.55 -18.90
N PHE A 77 3.48 -18.46 -18.47
CA PHE A 77 2.08 -18.44 -18.07
C PHE A 77 1.33 -17.30 -18.77
N GLU A 78 0.13 -17.61 -19.25
CA GLU A 78 -0.78 -16.61 -19.81
C GLU A 78 -1.64 -15.95 -18.72
N ASN A 79 -1.92 -16.69 -17.64
CA ASN A 79 -2.81 -16.28 -16.55
C ASN A 79 -2.15 -16.58 -15.19
N LEU A 80 -2.19 -15.60 -14.30
CA LEU A 80 -1.89 -15.72 -12.88
C LEU A 80 -3.21 -15.73 -12.11
N LEU A 81 -3.46 -16.78 -11.33
CA LEU A 81 -4.61 -16.86 -10.43
C LEU A 81 -4.11 -16.69 -8.99
N VAL A 82 -4.61 -15.67 -8.31
CA VAL A 82 -4.34 -15.40 -6.90
C VAL A 82 -5.55 -15.86 -6.10
N LEU A 83 -5.39 -16.97 -5.37
CA LEU A 83 -6.41 -17.51 -4.46
C LEU A 83 -6.16 -16.92 -3.07
N GLY A 84 -7.00 -15.96 -2.66
CA GLY A 84 -6.81 -15.28 -1.38
C GLY A 84 -7.95 -14.33 -1.07
N ILE A 85 -8.22 -14.10 0.21
CA ILE A 85 -9.24 -13.17 0.70
C ILE A 85 -8.62 -12.13 1.64
N GLY A 86 -9.23 -10.95 1.73
CA GLY A 86 -8.78 -9.87 2.61
C GLY A 86 -7.35 -9.42 2.28
N GLY A 87 -6.47 -9.37 3.28
CA GLY A 87 -5.09 -8.91 3.11
C GLY A 87 -4.26 -9.71 2.09
N SER A 88 -4.65 -10.96 1.81
CA SER A 88 -3.97 -11.82 0.83
C SER A 88 -4.40 -11.58 -0.63
N ALA A 89 -5.42 -10.75 -0.89
CA ALA A 89 -5.84 -10.38 -2.24
C ALA A 89 -5.93 -8.85 -2.45
N LEU A 90 -6.48 -8.11 -1.50
CA LEU A 90 -6.75 -6.67 -1.64
C LEU A 90 -5.49 -5.85 -1.94
N GLY A 91 -4.33 -6.24 -1.39
CA GLY A 91 -3.05 -5.58 -1.69
C GLY A 91 -2.64 -5.76 -3.16
N GLY A 92 -2.80 -6.97 -3.69
CA GLY A 92 -2.55 -7.26 -5.11
C GLY A 92 -3.53 -6.53 -6.03
N ILE A 93 -4.82 -6.56 -5.70
CA ILE A 93 -5.87 -5.83 -6.44
C ILE A 93 -5.50 -4.34 -6.51
N CYS A 94 -5.27 -3.70 -5.37
CA CYS A 94 -4.92 -2.28 -5.28
C CYS A 94 -3.73 -1.90 -6.19
N VAL A 95 -2.63 -2.66 -6.13
CA VAL A 95 -1.44 -2.38 -6.95
C VAL A 95 -1.73 -2.58 -8.44
N THR A 96 -2.43 -3.66 -8.79
CA THR A 96 -2.74 -3.95 -10.20
C THR A 96 -3.70 -2.93 -10.80
N GLU A 97 -4.73 -2.50 -10.08
CA GLU A 97 -5.68 -1.48 -10.53
C GLU A 97 -5.05 -0.09 -10.62
N ALA A 98 -4.14 0.25 -9.70
CA ALA A 98 -3.50 1.56 -9.67
C ALA A 98 -2.40 1.72 -10.74
N LEU A 99 -1.67 0.65 -11.08
CA LEU A 99 -0.44 0.75 -11.88
C LEU A 99 -0.55 0.14 -13.28
N LEU A 100 -1.44 -0.83 -13.51
CA LEU A 100 -1.57 -1.43 -14.84
C LEU A 100 -2.45 -0.56 -15.75
N LYS A 101 -2.33 -0.80 -17.06
CA LYS A 101 -3.21 -0.15 -18.04
C LYS A 101 -4.68 -0.52 -17.75
N PRO A 102 -5.64 0.40 -17.96
CA PRO A 102 -7.06 0.09 -17.86
C PRO A 102 -7.44 -1.14 -18.67
N TYR A 103 -8.33 -1.95 -18.13
CA TYR A 103 -8.79 -3.20 -18.76
C TYR A 103 -7.66 -4.19 -19.07
N TRP A 104 -6.62 -4.23 -18.24
CA TRP A 104 -5.43 -5.08 -18.41
C TRP A 104 -5.75 -6.49 -18.95
N ASN A 105 -6.72 -7.18 -18.35
CA ASN A 105 -7.07 -8.55 -18.71
C ASN A 105 -7.81 -8.70 -20.06
N LEU A 106 -8.32 -7.60 -20.64
CA LEU A 106 -8.92 -7.55 -21.98
C LEU A 106 -7.89 -7.21 -23.07
N LEU A 107 -6.69 -6.78 -22.70
CA LEU A 107 -5.63 -6.44 -23.63
C LEU A 107 -5.00 -7.70 -24.25
N SER A 108 -4.57 -7.56 -25.51
CA SER A 108 -3.77 -8.58 -26.19
C SER A 108 -2.44 -8.81 -25.45
N ALA A 109 -1.81 -9.97 -25.70
CA ALA A 109 -0.50 -10.26 -25.11
C ALA A 109 0.54 -9.18 -25.49
N GLU A 110 0.51 -8.70 -26.72
CA GLU A 110 1.40 -7.62 -27.19
C GLU A 110 1.15 -6.31 -26.42
N GLN A 111 -0.12 -5.91 -26.24
CA GLN A 111 -0.47 -4.72 -25.46
C GLN A 111 -0.07 -4.81 -23.98
N ARG A 112 0.06 -6.04 -23.45
CA ARG A 112 0.59 -6.36 -22.12
C ARG A 112 2.11 -6.60 -22.09
N ASN A 113 2.83 -6.38 -23.19
CA ASN A 113 4.27 -6.69 -23.29
C ASN A 113 4.62 -8.16 -22.93
N GLY A 114 3.71 -9.09 -23.23
CA GLY A 114 3.88 -10.52 -22.92
C GLY A 114 3.62 -10.92 -21.46
N PHE A 115 3.31 -9.97 -20.56
CA PHE A 115 2.98 -10.27 -19.16
C PHE A 115 1.59 -10.91 -19.02
N PRO A 116 1.35 -11.78 -18.03
CA PRO A 116 0.10 -12.52 -17.88
C PRO A 116 -1.11 -11.64 -17.52
N ARG A 117 -2.30 -12.18 -17.76
CA ARG A 117 -3.55 -11.70 -17.13
C ARG A 117 -3.51 -12.08 -15.66
N ILE A 118 -4.13 -11.29 -14.79
CA ILE A 118 -4.12 -11.50 -13.34
C ILE A 118 -5.56 -11.58 -12.85
N PHE A 119 -5.92 -12.70 -12.23
CA PHE A 119 -7.24 -12.94 -11.67
C PHE A 119 -7.13 -13.14 -10.16
N PHE A 120 -7.88 -12.35 -9.41
CA PHE A 120 -8.03 -12.53 -7.97
C PHE A 120 -9.34 -13.30 -7.74
N VAL A 121 -9.24 -14.44 -7.07
CA VAL A 121 -10.38 -15.25 -6.64
C VAL A 121 -10.53 -15.03 -5.15
N ASP A 122 -11.22 -13.94 -4.81
CA ASP A 122 -11.31 -13.41 -3.44
C ASP A 122 -12.66 -13.62 -2.76
N ASN A 123 -13.53 -14.39 -3.42
CA ASN A 123 -14.82 -14.82 -2.89
C ASN A 123 -15.22 -16.21 -3.42
N ILE A 124 -16.23 -16.83 -2.78
CA ILE A 124 -16.83 -18.13 -3.15
C ILE A 124 -18.24 -17.92 -3.69
#